data_AF-V9LEJ2-F1
#
_entry.id   AF-V9LEJ2-F1
#
_cell.length_a   1.000
_cell.length_b   1.000
_cell.length_c   1.000
_cell.angle_alpha   90.00
_cell.angle_beta   90.00
_cell.angle_gamma   90.00
#
_symmetry.space_group_name_H-M   'P 1'
#
loop_
_entity.id
_entity.type
_entity.pdbx_description
1 polymer ?
#
loop_
_entity_poly.entity_id
_entity_poly.type
_entity_poly.pdbx_seq_one_letter_code
_entity_poly.pdbx_strand_id
1 'polypeptide(L)'
;MKLLIAFFIYQTEPFKLPLSKLCAVVGNGGILTNSSCGEEIDQADFVFRCNLAPIVGRGDDVGLKTDLVTATPSIMSIKYQSLNFRRKPFWESTKVYGKAFILLPAFSYLSNTGIVFKVSYTLEDFGSKLQPIYLNPSYIVNITQFWKSVGVSETRLSSGLIVLSAALELCDEVWLYGFWPFSKNMEGMKIFNHYYDNVPPKQSAHVMPG
;
A
#
# COMPACT_ATOMS: atom_id res chain seq x y z
N MET A 1 -2.82 -15.13 16.73
CA MET A 1 -4.20 -14.96 16.23
C MET A 1 -4.08 -14.68 14.75
N LYS A 2 -4.39 -15.64 13.86
CA LYS A 2 -4.23 -15.47 12.41
C LYS A 2 -5.48 -14.74 11.90
N LEU A 3 -5.37 -13.44 11.70
CA LEU A 3 -6.47 -12.68 11.11
C LEU A 3 -6.47 -12.92 9.60
N LEU A 4 -7.64 -13.19 9.06
CA LEU A 4 -7.85 -13.29 7.62
C LEU A 4 -7.77 -11.88 7.06
N ILE A 5 -6.58 -11.46 6.60
CA ILE A 5 -6.28 -10.09 6.17
C ILE A 5 -7.17 -9.70 5.00
N ALA A 6 -7.38 -10.62 4.06
CA ALA A 6 -8.16 -10.38 2.87
C ALA A 6 -8.86 -11.66 2.39
N PHE A 7 -10.03 -11.49 1.79
CA PHE A 7 -10.72 -12.58 1.11
C PHE A 7 -10.52 -12.47 -0.41
N PHE A 8 -10.32 -13.61 -1.06
CA PHE A 8 -10.65 -13.76 -2.47
C PHE A 8 -12.16 -14.01 -2.55
N ILE A 9 -12.88 -13.41 -3.51
CA ILE A 9 -14.32 -13.66 -3.69
C ILE A 9 -14.60 -15.18 -3.87
N TYR A 10 -13.59 -15.94 -4.30
CA TYR A 10 -13.60 -17.40 -4.32
C TYR A 10 -12.81 -17.99 -3.13
N GLN A 11 -13.48 -18.17 -1.98
CA GLN A 11 -13.25 -19.05 -0.80
C GLN A 11 -11.87 -19.70 -0.50
N THR A 12 -10.77 -19.22 -1.06
CA THR A 12 -9.42 -19.73 -0.85
C THR A 12 -8.60 -18.62 -0.21
N GLU A 13 -7.82 -18.99 0.81
CA GLU A 13 -6.83 -18.09 1.40
C GLU A 13 -5.86 -17.64 0.29
N PRO A 14 -5.70 -16.33 0.04
CA PRO A 14 -4.81 -15.85 -1.01
C PRO A 14 -3.35 -16.19 -0.73
N PHE A 15 -3.04 -16.54 0.51
CA PHE A 15 -1.69 -16.80 1.00
C PHE A 15 -1.65 -18.14 1.75
N LYS A 16 -0.65 -18.98 1.44
CA LYS A 16 -0.27 -20.07 2.35
C LYS A 16 0.68 -19.48 3.40
N LEU A 17 0.33 -19.65 4.68
CA LEU A 17 1.07 -19.09 5.81
C LEU A 17 2.14 -20.07 6.35
N PRO A 18 3.31 -19.58 6.82
CA PRO A 18 3.79 -18.19 6.71
C PRO A 18 4.15 -17.84 5.25
N LEU A 19 4.06 -16.56 4.91
CA LEU A 19 4.26 -16.10 3.52
C LEU A 19 5.73 -16.14 3.09
N SER A 20 6.62 -15.75 4.00
CA SER A 20 8.05 -15.55 3.71
C SER A 20 8.86 -15.33 4.98
N LYS A 21 10.19 -15.47 4.89
CA LYS A 21 11.09 -15.20 6.00
C LYS A 21 11.35 -13.70 6.13
N LEU A 22 11.74 -13.04 5.04
CA LEU A 22 12.03 -11.61 5.01
C LEU A 22 11.03 -10.84 4.15
N CYS A 23 10.38 -9.84 4.73
CA CYS A 23 9.49 -8.93 4.01
C CYS A 23 10.02 -7.49 3.99
N ALA A 24 9.83 -6.79 2.89
CA ALA A 24 9.99 -5.34 2.83
C ALA A 24 8.63 -4.66 2.75
N VAL A 25 8.40 -3.66 3.60
CA VAL A 25 7.22 -2.79 3.54
C VAL A 25 7.68 -1.40 3.10
N VAL A 26 7.29 -1.03 1.87
CA VAL A 26 7.69 0.23 1.24
C VAL A 26 6.52 1.22 1.32
N GLY A 27 6.65 2.17 2.22
CA GLY A 27 5.84 3.38 2.30
C GLY A 27 6.17 4.37 1.19
N ASN A 28 5.44 5.48 1.16
CA ASN A 28 5.55 6.45 0.07
C ASN A 28 6.44 7.65 0.42
N GLY A 29 7.03 7.71 1.61
CA GLY A 29 7.72 8.90 2.13
C GLY A 29 8.84 9.41 1.24
N GLY A 30 8.97 10.74 1.14
CA GLY A 30 10.00 11.40 0.32
C GLY A 30 11.44 11.12 0.77
N ILE A 31 11.63 10.58 1.98
CA ILE A 31 12.94 10.15 2.51
C ILE A 31 13.63 9.10 1.62
N LEU A 32 12.88 8.38 0.79
CA LEU A 32 13.43 7.41 -0.15
C LEU A 32 14.12 8.05 -1.36
N THR A 33 13.94 9.35 -1.60
CA THR A 33 14.56 10.01 -2.76
C THR A 33 16.08 10.03 -2.60
N ASN A 34 16.80 9.49 -3.58
CA ASN A 34 18.26 9.32 -3.57
C ASN A 34 18.78 8.45 -2.41
N SER A 35 17.99 7.52 -1.90
CA SER A 35 18.42 6.62 -0.82
C SER A 35 19.21 5.42 -1.34
N SER A 36 19.10 5.10 -2.63
CA SER A 36 19.70 3.89 -3.23
C SER A 36 19.29 2.57 -2.56
N CYS A 37 18.15 2.55 -1.85
CA CYS A 37 17.65 1.37 -1.14
C CYS A 37 17.06 0.30 -2.07
N GLY A 38 16.96 0.56 -3.37
CA GLY A 38 16.17 -0.26 -4.28
C GLY A 38 16.68 -1.69 -4.41
N GLU A 39 17.99 -1.89 -4.46
CA GLU A 39 18.59 -3.23 -4.51
C GLU A 39 18.33 -4.02 -3.22
N GLU A 40 18.45 -3.37 -2.05
CA GLU A 40 18.18 -3.97 -0.75
C GLU A 40 16.69 -4.35 -0.59
N ILE A 41 15.78 -3.49 -1.04
CA ILE A 41 14.34 -3.76 -1.04
C ILE A 41 14.01 -5.00 -1.88
N ASP A 42 14.63 -5.13 -3.06
CA ASP A 42 14.36 -6.21 -4.00
C ASP A 42 14.94 -7.57 -3.54
N GLN A 43 15.81 -7.60 -2.53
CA GLN A 43 16.31 -8.82 -1.90
C GLN A 43 15.28 -9.49 -0.98
N ALA A 44 14.29 -8.76 -0.47
CA ALA A 44 13.26 -9.34 0.40
C ALA A 44 12.47 -10.43 -0.34
N ASP A 45 12.03 -11.48 0.37
CA ASP A 45 11.23 -12.56 -0.21
C ASP A 45 9.85 -12.06 -0.69
N PHE A 46 9.28 -11.08 0.01
CA PHE A 46 7.98 -10.48 -0.31
C PHE A 46 7.98 -8.96 -0.09
N VAL A 47 7.49 -8.20 -1.07
CA VAL A 47 7.47 -6.73 -1.04
C VAL A 47 6.04 -6.18 -1.02
N PHE A 48 5.70 -5.48 0.06
CA PHE A 48 4.44 -4.73 0.22
C PHE A 48 4.63 -3.27 -0.20
N ARG A 49 3.70 -2.73 -1.00
CA ARG A 49 3.70 -1.34 -1.48
C ARG A 49 2.36 -0.65 -1.23
N CYS A 50 2.40 0.69 -1.17
CA CYS A 50 1.23 1.50 -0.83
C CYS A 50 0.64 2.29 -2.01
N ASN A 51 -0.69 2.23 -2.15
CA ASN A 51 -1.50 3.13 -2.97
C ASN A 51 -1.06 3.29 -4.45
N LEU A 52 -0.59 2.20 -5.07
CA LEU A 52 -0.08 2.21 -6.46
C LEU A 52 0.97 3.31 -6.69
N ALA A 53 1.86 3.50 -5.72
CA ALA A 53 2.97 4.44 -5.83
C ALA A 53 3.87 4.05 -7.02
N PRO A 54 4.19 4.99 -7.93
CA PRO A 54 4.95 4.68 -9.13
C PRO A 54 6.35 4.18 -8.79
N ILE A 55 6.82 3.18 -9.53
CA ILE A 55 8.17 2.59 -9.39
C ILE A 55 9.04 2.78 -10.65
N VAL A 56 8.41 3.01 -11.81
CA VAL A 56 9.13 3.27 -13.07
C VAL A 56 9.95 4.56 -12.95
N GLY A 57 11.24 4.46 -13.26
CA GLY A 57 12.18 5.58 -13.14
C GLY A 57 12.61 5.91 -11.71
N ARG A 58 12.26 5.07 -10.73
CA ARG A 58 12.64 5.20 -9.31
C ARG A 58 13.27 3.91 -8.74
N GLY A 59 13.57 2.94 -9.60
CA GLY A 59 14.03 1.61 -9.20
C GLY A 59 15.25 1.63 -8.28
N ASP A 60 16.19 2.54 -8.52
CA ASP A 60 17.41 2.66 -7.71
C ASP A 60 17.10 2.96 -6.23
N ASP A 61 16.03 3.72 -5.97
CA ASP A 61 15.64 4.16 -4.63
C ASP A 61 14.63 3.22 -3.97
N VAL A 62 13.65 2.73 -4.75
CA VAL A 62 12.48 2.03 -4.20
C VAL A 62 12.33 0.59 -4.67
N GLY A 63 13.22 0.10 -5.52
CA GLY A 63 13.16 -1.25 -6.09
C GLY A 63 12.04 -1.41 -7.13
N LEU A 64 12.03 -2.56 -7.80
CA LEU A 64 11.02 -2.93 -8.80
C LEU A 64 10.13 -4.09 -8.36
N LYS A 65 10.58 -4.91 -7.40
CA LYS A 65 9.82 -6.05 -6.89
C LYS A 65 8.55 -5.58 -6.19
N THR A 66 7.43 -6.23 -6.48
CA THR A 66 6.13 -5.98 -5.84
C THR A 66 5.36 -7.27 -5.79
N ASP A 67 4.95 -7.68 -4.59
CA ASP A 67 4.13 -8.88 -4.39
C ASP A 67 2.71 -8.51 -3.91
N LEU A 68 2.59 -7.43 -3.15
CA LEU A 68 1.30 -6.82 -2.79
C LEU A 68 1.36 -5.30 -2.91
N VAL A 69 0.36 -4.71 -3.56
CA VAL A 69 0.18 -3.25 -3.59
C VAL A 69 -1.24 -2.87 -3.16
N THR A 70 -1.39 -1.85 -2.33
CA THR A 70 -2.73 -1.35 -1.97
C THR A 70 -3.26 -0.36 -2.99
N ALA A 71 -4.58 -0.25 -3.11
CA ALA A 71 -5.23 0.85 -3.82
C ALA A 71 -6.47 1.31 -3.06
N THR A 72 -6.42 2.53 -2.54
CA THR A 72 -7.55 3.15 -1.83
C THR A 72 -8.51 3.86 -2.79
N PRO A 73 -9.79 4.02 -2.43
CA PRO A 73 -10.73 4.81 -3.23
C PRO A 73 -10.28 6.25 -3.46
N SER A 74 -9.57 6.86 -2.50
CA SER A 74 -9.08 8.23 -2.64
C SER A 74 -8.06 8.38 -3.76
N ILE A 75 -7.14 7.41 -3.95
CA ILE A 75 -6.21 7.47 -5.09
C ILE A 75 -6.94 7.32 -6.42
N MET A 76 -8.03 6.53 -6.47
CA MET A 76 -8.88 6.41 -7.66
C MET A 76 -9.60 7.72 -7.98
N SER A 77 -10.15 8.40 -6.96
CA SER A 77 -10.81 9.68 -7.15
C SER A 77 -9.84 10.78 -7.58
N ILE A 78 -8.66 10.87 -6.94
CA ILE A 78 -7.68 11.94 -7.18
C ILE A 78 -6.99 11.77 -8.54
N LYS A 79 -6.52 10.57 -8.89
CA LYS A 79 -5.70 10.36 -10.09
C LYS A 79 -6.48 9.88 -11.31
N TYR A 80 -7.60 9.18 -11.10
CA TYR A 80 -8.27 8.44 -12.18
C TYR A 80 -9.76 8.75 -12.30
N GLN A 81 -10.22 9.89 -11.73
CA GLN A 81 -11.61 10.36 -11.83
C GLN A 81 -12.63 9.28 -11.40
N SER A 82 -12.28 8.49 -10.38
CA SER A 82 -13.07 7.36 -9.88
C SER A 82 -13.43 6.32 -10.94
N LEU A 83 -12.67 6.25 -12.04
CA LEU A 83 -12.89 5.37 -13.18
C LEU A 83 -14.28 5.56 -13.84
N ASN A 84 -14.84 6.77 -13.77
CA ASN A 84 -16.13 7.09 -14.39
C ASN A 84 -16.07 7.22 -15.92
N PHE A 85 -14.87 7.41 -16.48
CA PHE A 85 -14.66 7.68 -17.91
C PHE A 85 -13.56 6.80 -18.50
N ARG A 86 -12.40 7.38 -18.85
CA ARG A 86 -11.28 6.66 -19.46
C ARG A 86 -10.60 5.76 -18.43
N ARG A 87 -10.69 4.45 -18.65
CA ARG A 87 -10.13 3.40 -17.78
C ARG A 87 -8.73 2.93 -18.19
N LYS A 88 -8.37 3.11 -19.45
CA LYS A 88 -7.07 2.70 -20.02
C LYS A 88 -5.85 3.28 -19.28
N PRO A 89 -5.79 4.58 -18.91
CA PRO A 89 -4.63 5.12 -18.20
C PRO A 89 -4.39 4.48 -16.83
N PHE A 90 -5.47 4.13 -16.12
CA PHE A 90 -5.36 3.38 -14.87
C PHE A 90 -4.75 2.00 -15.13
N TRP A 91 -5.34 1.21 -16.04
CA TRP A 91 -4.81 -0.10 -16.38
C TRP A 91 -3.34 -0.04 -16.82
N GLU A 92 -2.96 0.89 -17.71
CA GLU A 92 -1.58 1.09 -18.15
C GLU A 92 -0.62 1.32 -16.98
N SER A 93 -1.01 2.17 -16.01
CA SER A 93 -0.21 2.43 -14.81
C SER A 93 -0.04 1.22 -13.89
N THR A 94 -0.93 0.22 -13.96
CA THR A 94 -0.83 -1.00 -13.15
C THR A 94 0.09 -2.07 -13.76
N LYS A 95 0.43 -1.99 -15.06
CA LYS A 95 1.20 -3.03 -15.75
C LYS A 95 2.55 -3.35 -15.09
N VAL A 96 3.16 -2.35 -14.45
CA VAL A 96 4.45 -2.49 -13.79
C VAL A 96 4.43 -3.45 -12.60
N TYR A 97 3.26 -3.66 -11.97
CA TYR A 97 3.13 -4.56 -10.82
C TYR A 97 2.94 -6.03 -11.21
N GLY A 98 2.91 -6.34 -12.52
CA GLY A 98 2.94 -7.72 -13.02
C GLY A 98 1.80 -8.60 -12.47
N LYS A 99 2.16 -9.66 -11.74
CA LYS A 99 1.23 -10.64 -11.14
C LYS A 99 0.95 -10.38 -9.65
N ALA A 100 1.35 -9.22 -9.12
CA ALA A 100 1.15 -8.89 -7.71
C ALA A 100 -0.33 -8.92 -7.32
N PHE A 101 -0.58 -9.10 -6.03
CA PHE A 101 -1.89 -8.87 -5.45
C PHE A 101 -2.17 -7.37 -5.35
N ILE A 102 -3.40 -6.96 -5.67
CA ILE A 102 -3.90 -5.62 -5.38
C ILE A 102 -4.91 -5.67 -4.24
N LEU A 103 -4.52 -5.13 -3.08
CA LEU A 103 -5.34 -5.12 -1.88
C LEU A 103 -6.29 -3.93 -1.85
N LEU A 104 -7.58 -4.24 -1.85
CA LEU A 104 -8.67 -3.28 -2.06
C LEU A 104 -9.62 -3.22 -0.84
N PRO A 105 -9.83 -2.04 -0.23
CA PRO A 105 -10.69 -1.89 0.94
C PRO A 105 -12.17 -1.70 0.57
N ALA A 106 -12.74 -2.62 -0.22
CA ALA A 106 -14.14 -2.54 -0.70
C ALA A 106 -15.14 -2.40 0.46
N PHE A 107 -14.91 -3.14 1.53
CA PHE A 107 -15.88 -3.32 2.62
C PHE A 107 -15.54 -2.49 3.87
N SER A 108 -14.49 -1.68 3.85
CA SER A 108 -14.11 -0.85 5.00
C SER A 108 -15.09 0.29 5.25
N TYR A 109 -15.74 0.82 4.20
CA TYR A 109 -16.81 1.81 4.29
C TYR A 109 -17.80 1.59 3.15
N LEU A 110 -19.09 1.80 3.37
CA LEU A 110 -20.14 1.60 2.36
C LEU A 110 -19.89 2.39 1.06
N SER A 111 -19.32 3.59 1.17
CA SER A 111 -18.99 4.45 0.02
C SER A 111 -17.84 3.91 -0.83
N ASN A 112 -17.05 2.95 -0.34
CA ASN A 112 -15.90 2.41 -1.07
C ASN A 112 -16.32 1.40 -2.14
N THR A 113 -17.36 0.61 -1.85
CA THR A 113 -17.78 -0.57 -2.63
C THR A 113 -17.84 -0.27 -4.13
N GLY A 114 -18.62 0.74 -4.54
CA GLY A 114 -18.82 1.04 -5.95
C GLY A 114 -17.53 1.42 -6.70
N ILE A 115 -16.64 2.20 -6.10
CA ILE A 115 -15.37 2.60 -6.73
C ILE A 115 -14.42 1.41 -6.81
N VAL A 116 -14.36 0.59 -5.76
CA VAL A 116 -13.46 -0.57 -5.71
C VAL A 116 -13.89 -1.67 -6.70
N PHE A 117 -15.19 -1.91 -6.88
CA PHE A 117 -15.65 -2.84 -7.90
C PHE A 117 -15.34 -2.33 -9.31
N LYS A 118 -15.43 -1.01 -9.58
CA LYS A 118 -14.94 -0.43 -10.86
C LYS A 118 -13.47 -0.72 -11.11
N VAL A 119 -12.62 -0.69 -10.08
CA VAL A 119 -11.21 -1.09 -10.19
C VAL A 119 -11.09 -2.54 -10.63
N SER A 120 -11.82 -3.43 -9.96
CA SER A 120 -11.79 -4.88 -10.22
C SER A 120 -12.24 -5.20 -11.66
N TYR A 121 -13.39 -4.67 -12.08
CA TYR A 121 -13.90 -4.83 -13.44
C TYR A 121 -12.99 -4.21 -14.49
N THR A 122 -12.33 -3.09 -14.18
CA THR A 122 -11.35 -2.51 -15.11
C THR A 122 -10.14 -3.42 -15.28
N LEU A 123 -9.64 -4.05 -14.23
CA LEU A 123 -8.53 -5.00 -14.34
C LEU A 123 -8.93 -6.22 -15.16
N GLU A 124 -10.15 -6.72 -14.96
CA GLU A 124 -10.73 -7.84 -15.70
C GLU A 124 -10.94 -7.52 -17.19
N ASP A 125 -11.63 -6.42 -17.52
CA ASP A 125 -11.95 -5.97 -18.88
C ASP A 125 -10.70 -5.83 -19.77
N PHE A 126 -9.57 -5.45 -19.17
CA PHE A 126 -8.29 -5.26 -19.86
C PHE A 126 -7.34 -6.47 -19.74
N GLY A 127 -7.80 -7.60 -19.20
CA GLY A 127 -7.00 -8.82 -19.07
C GLY A 127 -5.74 -8.63 -18.21
N SER A 128 -5.85 -7.86 -17.13
CA SER A 128 -4.73 -7.61 -16.21
C SER A 128 -4.28 -8.89 -15.52
N LYS A 129 -2.99 -8.95 -15.19
CA LYS A 129 -2.39 -10.03 -14.41
C LYS A 129 -2.39 -9.76 -12.90
N LEU A 130 -2.67 -8.52 -12.48
CA LEU A 130 -2.83 -8.20 -11.06
C LEU A 130 -4.02 -8.96 -10.51
N GLN A 131 -3.89 -9.44 -9.27
CA GLN A 131 -4.88 -10.29 -8.63
C GLN A 131 -5.63 -9.48 -7.55
N PRO A 132 -6.89 -9.08 -7.78
CA PRO A 132 -7.65 -8.33 -6.78
C PRO A 132 -7.94 -9.18 -5.54
N ILE A 133 -7.64 -8.63 -4.37
CA ILE A 133 -8.01 -9.18 -3.06
C ILE A 133 -8.69 -8.12 -2.22
N TYR A 134 -9.66 -8.51 -1.40
CA TYR A 134 -10.49 -7.56 -0.66
C TYR A 134 -10.17 -7.60 0.82
N LEU A 135 -9.82 -6.44 1.38
CA LEU A 135 -9.50 -6.30 2.79
C LEU A 135 -10.70 -6.69 3.67
N ASN A 136 -10.46 -7.56 4.64
CA ASN A 136 -11.48 -7.98 5.59
C ASN A 136 -11.85 -6.80 6.50
N PRO A 137 -13.13 -6.38 6.59
CA PRO A 137 -13.52 -5.26 7.44
C PRO A 137 -13.26 -5.54 8.93
N SER A 138 -13.37 -6.80 9.38
CA SER A 138 -13.08 -7.19 10.76
C SER A 138 -11.59 -7.03 11.08
N TYR A 139 -10.71 -7.28 10.11
CA TYR A 139 -9.28 -7.07 10.27
C TYR A 139 -8.97 -5.61 10.59
N ILE A 140 -9.56 -4.66 9.83
CA ILE A 140 -9.40 -3.22 10.09
C ILE A 140 -9.84 -2.83 11.50
N VAL A 141 -10.98 -3.35 11.97
CA VAL A 141 -11.46 -3.08 13.34
C VAL A 141 -10.42 -3.55 14.37
N ASN A 142 -9.92 -4.76 14.21
CA ASN A 142 -9.00 -5.38 15.16
C ASN A 142 -7.64 -4.66 15.20
N ILE A 143 -7.03 -4.37 14.05
CA ILE A 143 -5.76 -3.64 14.03
C ILE A 143 -5.94 -2.19 14.54
N THR A 144 -7.09 -1.56 14.30
CA THR A 144 -7.37 -0.22 14.83
C THR A 144 -7.42 -0.24 16.36
N GLN A 145 -8.04 -1.27 16.96
CA GLN A 145 -8.06 -1.44 18.42
C GLN A 145 -6.65 -1.71 18.97
N PHE A 146 -5.88 -2.58 18.31
CA PHE A 146 -4.50 -2.86 18.69
C PHE A 146 -3.65 -1.60 18.71
N TRP A 147 -3.60 -0.85 17.60
CA TRP A 147 -2.78 0.36 17.51
C TRP A 147 -3.20 1.44 18.51
N LYS A 148 -4.50 1.59 18.79
CA LYS A 148 -4.99 2.45 19.87
C LYS A 148 -4.49 2.03 21.24
N SER A 149 -4.42 0.73 21.51
CA SER A 149 -3.92 0.21 22.80
C SER A 149 -2.44 0.50 23.05
N VAL A 150 -1.67 0.73 21.97
CA VAL A 150 -0.23 1.08 22.04
C VAL A 150 0.04 2.56 21.75
N GLY A 151 -0.99 3.42 21.82
CA GLY A 151 -0.83 4.88 21.81
C GLY A 151 -0.99 5.57 20.45
N VAL A 152 -1.35 4.85 19.38
CA VAL A 152 -1.71 5.47 18.08
C VAL A 152 -3.10 6.07 18.21
N SER A 153 -3.18 7.41 18.16
CA SER A 153 -4.39 8.17 18.49
C SER A 153 -5.25 8.52 17.26
N GLU A 154 -4.75 8.22 16.07
CA GLU A 154 -5.39 8.53 14.80
C GLU A 154 -6.72 7.79 14.65
N THR A 155 -7.73 8.53 14.20
CA THR A 155 -9.08 8.00 13.97
C THR A 155 -9.13 6.96 12.85
N ARG A 156 -8.20 7.04 11.91
CA ARG A 156 -8.08 6.14 10.77
C ARG A 156 -6.61 5.79 10.53
N LEU A 157 -6.33 4.50 10.43
CA LEU A 157 -5.00 4.01 10.10
C LEU A 157 -4.63 4.36 8.65
N SER A 158 -3.37 4.69 8.42
CA SER A 158 -2.82 4.89 7.08
C SER A 158 -2.72 3.57 6.32
N SER A 159 -2.69 3.60 4.97
CA SER A 159 -2.43 2.39 4.18
C SER A 159 -1.12 1.71 4.61
N GLY A 160 -0.09 2.52 4.93
CA GLY A 160 1.20 2.04 5.41
C GLY A 160 1.09 1.25 6.71
N LEU A 161 0.35 1.76 7.70
CA LEU A 161 0.19 1.03 8.97
C LEU A 161 -0.64 -0.25 8.80
N ILE A 162 -1.63 -0.24 7.89
CA ILE A 162 -2.41 -1.44 7.55
C ILE A 162 -1.52 -2.53 6.96
N VAL A 163 -0.67 -2.20 5.97
CA VAL A 163 0.23 -3.20 5.38
C VAL A 163 1.39 -3.59 6.30
N LEU A 164 1.87 -2.69 7.15
CA LEU A 164 2.85 -3.03 8.19
C LEU A 164 2.26 -4.05 9.17
N SER A 165 1.03 -3.84 9.62
CA SER A 165 0.33 -4.80 10.49
C SER A 165 0.23 -6.18 9.82
N ALA A 166 -0.10 -6.19 8.52
CA ALA A 166 -0.16 -7.43 7.75
C ALA A 166 1.22 -8.10 7.68
N ALA A 167 2.27 -7.37 7.34
CA ALA A 167 3.62 -7.93 7.27
C ALA A 167 4.08 -8.53 8.60
N LEU A 168 3.80 -7.85 9.73
CA LEU A 168 4.13 -8.34 11.08
C LEU A 168 3.40 -9.64 11.45
N GLU A 169 2.23 -9.91 10.86
CA GLU A 169 1.50 -11.17 11.08
C GLU A 169 1.90 -12.29 10.10
N LEU A 170 2.54 -11.94 8.98
CA LEU A 170 2.75 -12.82 7.83
C LEU A 170 4.21 -13.24 7.63
N CYS A 171 5.16 -12.49 8.19
CA CYS A 171 6.58 -12.59 7.94
C CYS A 171 7.38 -12.79 9.24
N ASP A 172 8.52 -13.47 9.16
CA ASP A 172 9.40 -13.67 10.32
C ASP A 172 10.21 -12.38 10.62
N GLU A 173 10.61 -11.66 9.57
CA GLU A 173 11.37 -10.40 9.63
C GLU A 173 10.75 -9.36 8.69
N VAL A 174 10.71 -8.09 9.14
CA VAL A 174 10.14 -6.98 8.37
C VAL A 174 11.12 -5.82 8.32
N TRP A 175 11.56 -5.47 7.11
CA TRP A 175 12.29 -4.23 6.81
C TRP A 175 11.32 -3.13 6.40
N LEU A 176 11.49 -1.94 6.98
CA LEU A 176 10.56 -0.84 6.85
C LEU A 176 11.21 0.35 6.13
N TYR A 177 10.64 0.76 5.00
CA TYR A 177 11.19 1.80 4.12
C TYR A 177 10.18 2.90 3.86
N GLY A 178 10.60 4.17 3.86
CA GLY A 178 9.73 5.29 3.49
C GLY A 178 8.65 5.65 4.50
N PHE A 179 8.78 5.21 5.77
CA PHE A 179 7.91 5.60 6.88
C PHE A 179 8.49 6.81 7.62
N TRP A 180 8.43 7.96 6.96
CA TRP A 180 8.97 9.21 7.48
C TRP A 180 7.99 10.36 7.25
N PRO A 181 7.12 10.67 8.23
CA PRO A 181 6.04 11.64 8.09
C PRO A 181 6.50 13.10 8.34
N PHE A 182 7.80 13.37 8.29
CA PHE A 182 8.35 14.70 8.58
C PHE A 182 8.81 15.41 7.29
N SER A 183 8.79 16.74 7.31
CA SER A 183 9.17 17.59 6.17
C SER A 183 10.67 17.83 6.02
N LYS A 184 11.46 17.27 6.94
CA LYS A 184 12.92 17.32 6.92
C LYS A 184 13.48 15.94 7.20
N ASN A 185 14.62 15.61 6.60
CA ASN A 185 15.39 14.42 6.95
C ASN A 185 16.21 14.64 8.23
N MET A 186 17.04 13.66 8.61
CA MET A 186 17.85 13.71 9.83
C MET A 186 18.91 14.83 9.79
N GLU A 187 19.39 15.22 8.61
CA GLU A 187 20.33 16.33 8.41
C GLU A 187 19.62 17.70 8.35
N GLY A 188 18.30 17.75 8.51
CA GLY A 188 17.51 18.98 8.47
C GLY A 188 17.20 19.49 7.06
N MET A 189 17.56 18.75 6.01
CA MET A 189 17.24 19.07 4.63
C MET A 189 15.76 18.87 4.36
N LYS A 190 15.14 19.82 3.65
CA LYS A 190 13.71 19.73 3.28
C LYS A 190 13.48 18.57 2.32
N ILE A 191 12.45 17.80 2.59
CA ILE A 191 12.00 16.69 1.74
C ILE A 191 10.51 16.82 1.45
N PHE A 192 10.08 16.22 0.33
CA PHE A 192 8.67 16.16 -0.04
C PHE A 192 7.93 15.08 0.74
N ASN A 193 6.60 15.13 0.70
CA ASN A 193 5.75 14.13 1.33
C ASN A 193 5.90 12.75 0.71
N HIS A 194 6.03 12.71 -0.63
CA HIS A 194 6.23 11.46 -1.35
C HIS A 194 7.49 11.49 -2.20
N TYR A 195 8.07 10.32 -2.45
CA TYR A 195 9.26 10.19 -3.31
C TYR A 195 8.98 10.45 -4.80
N TYR A 196 7.70 10.48 -5.19
CA TYR A 196 7.26 10.57 -6.58
C TYR A 196 6.52 11.86 -6.94
N ASP A 197 6.27 12.74 -5.97
CA ASP A 197 5.65 14.03 -6.21
C ASP A 197 6.35 15.15 -5.43
N ASN A 198 6.14 16.38 -5.90
CA ASN A 198 6.71 17.57 -5.25
C ASN A 198 5.71 18.17 -4.24
N VAL A 199 4.84 17.35 -3.64
CA VAL A 199 3.83 17.82 -2.69
C VAL A 199 4.47 17.87 -1.30
N PRO A 200 4.48 19.04 -0.62
CA PRO A 200 4.98 19.10 0.75
C PRO A 200 4.05 18.34 1.72
N PRO A 201 4.56 17.83 2.86
CA PRO A 201 3.72 17.14 3.84
C PRO A 201 2.58 18.03 4.34
N LYS A 202 1.35 17.49 4.35
CA LYS A 202 0.20 18.18 4.93
C LYS A 202 0.20 18.00 6.45
N GLN A 203 0.10 19.09 7.19
CA GLN A 203 0.04 19.07 8.66
C GLN A 203 -1.23 18.41 9.25
N SER A 204 -2.24 18.05 8.44
CA SER A 204 -3.59 17.69 8.93
C SER A 204 -4.07 16.27 8.63
N ALA A 205 -3.28 15.41 7.99
CA ALA A 205 -3.67 14.03 7.70
C ALA A 205 -2.63 13.03 8.24
N HIS A 206 -3.05 12.17 9.17
CA HIS A 206 -2.20 11.15 9.82
C HIS A 206 -0.95 11.76 10.49
N VAL A 207 -1.17 12.68 11.43
CA VAL A 207 -0.10 13.29 12.23
C VAL A 207 0.43 12.24 13.21
N MET A 208 1.50 11.56 12.81
CA MET A 208 2.20 10.66 13.73
C MET A 208 2.85 11.51 14.84
N PRO A 209 2.72 11.13 16.12
CA PRO A 209 3.43 11.79 17.20
C PRO A 209 4.95 11.78 16.91
N GLY A 210 5.59 12.93 17.10
CA GLY A 210 7.04 13.03 17.15
C GLY A 210 7.60 12.51 18.47
#